data_AF-A0AAE3GQS4-F1
#
_entry.id   AF-A0AAE3GQS4-F1
#
_cell.length_a   1.000
_cell.length_b   1.000
_cell.length_c   1.000
_cell.angle_alpha   90.00
_cell.angle_beta   90.00
_cell.angle_gamma   90.00
#
_symmetry.space_group_name_H-M   'P 1'
#
loop_
_entity.id
_entity.type
_entity.pdbx_description
1 polymer ?
#
loop_
_entity_poly.entity_id
_entity_poly.type
_entity_poly.pdbx_seq_one_letter_code
_entity_poly.pdbx_strand_id
1 'polypeptide(L)'
;MCDDEQDLPQEWRGTLRSLLDQPSPPSTTDLDQLIRLGRRRLVARRLVAAVGVLAAVAGIGIGAAVTGGLRTGEVGSAVQPTHGASLTTTTSDASLPTDWQKPTGMPTEVPYGTWSPAPGEPLPSGATAMVAPLCKATDDPTFEAAGVEVSPQVRQAVVEAVTLTAPRAEVGQAVSVVGEAGQDGQAAAPEDAPTATATTLVDVTDRDGTGSVSVRAGLTRARPEEAADAQVFVQGNCEPPVRRVLDNGTVLQLYPVRTSGPYQSLTQALRLYTPAGMAYEVAVHNWGSPDLYQAREGVPSKRVSPGRATLPLTERQLAEIGTAVAAVA
;
A
#
# COMPACT_ATOMS: atom_id res chain seq x y z
N MET A 1 2.67 -32.49 -34.84
CA MET A 1 1.88 -33.63 -34.33
C MET A 1 1.56 -33.36 -32.87
N CYS A 2 0.66 -32.40 -32.68
CA CYS A 2 -0.01 -32.12 -31.41
C CYS A 2 -1.44 -31.73 -31.79
N ASP A 3 -2.08 -32.60 -32.55
CA ASP A 3 -3.39 -32.43 -33.15
C ASP A 3 -4.44 -33.17 -32.30
N ASP A 4 -4.42 -32.93 -30.98
CA ASP A 4 -5.49 -33.29 -30.05
C ASP A 4 -6.40 -32.07 -29.86
N GLU A 5 -6.96 -31.58 -30.97
CA GLU A 5 -8.06 -30.61 -30.94
C GLU A 5 -9.30 -31.33 -30.41
N GLN A 6 -9.65 -31.04 -29.15
CA GLN A 6 -10.69 -31.79 -28.45
C GLN A 6 -12.06 -31.60 -29.08
N ASP A 7 -12.54 -32.65 -29.74
CA ASP A 7 -13.90 -32.80 -30.22
C ASP A 7 -14.88 -32.81 -29.03
N LEU A 8 -15.26 -31.62 -28.57
CA LEU A 8 -16.29 -31.44 -27.54
C LEU A 8 -17.58 -32.11 -28.04
N PRO A 9 -18.11 -33.15 -27.36
CA PRO A 9 -19.18 -33.97 -27.91
C PRO A 9 -20.38 -33.11 -28.30
N GLN A 10 -20.90 -33.28 -29.52
CA GLN A 10 -21.95 -32.40 -30.06
C GLN A 10 -23.22 -32.35 -29.20
N GLU A 11 -23.44 -33.40 -28.39
CA GLU A 11 -24.46 -33.48 -27.34
C GLU A 11 -24.45 -32.26 -26.39
N TRP A 12 -23.28 -31.75 -26.00
CA TRP A 12 -23.16 -30.57 -25.13
C TRP A 12 -23.66 -29.27 -25.77
N ARG A 13 -23.51 -29.13 -27.10
CA ARG A 13 -24.01 -27.96 -27.84
C ARG A 13 -25.54 -27.92 -27.90
N GLY A 14 -26.19 -29.08 -27.83
CA GLY A 14 -27.64 -29.20 -27.71
C GLY A 14 -28.14 -28.73 -26.34
N THR A 15 -27.56 -29.25 -25.26
CA THR A 15 -27.94 -28.93 -23.88
C THR A 15 -27.70 -27.46 -23.52
N LEU A 16 -26.64 -26.83 -24.04
CA LEU A 16 -26.42 -25.40 -23.82
C LEU A 16 -27.46 -24.51 -24.53
N ARG A 17 -27.94 -24.91 -25.72
CA ARG A 17 -29.01 -24.17 -26.41
C ARG A 17 -30.36 -24.32 -25.72
N SER A 18 -30.72 -25.51 -25.23
CA SER A 18 -31.99 -25.71 -24.52
C SER A 18 -32.07 -25.01 -23.16
N LEU A 19 -30.92 -24.66 -22.56
CA LEU A 19 -30.85 -23.79 -21.39
C LEU A 19 -30.98 -22.29 -21.74
N LEU A 20 -30.49 -21.87 -22.91
CA LEU A 20 -30.60 -20.49 -23.40
C LEU A 20 -31.99 -20.12 -23.94
N ASP A 21 -32.72 -21.09 -24.50
CA ASP A 21 -34.09 -20.89 -25.01
C ASP A 21 -35.18 -20.85 -23.91
N GLN A 22 -34.81 -20.91 -22.61
CA GLN A 22 -35.77 -20.69 -21.54
C GLN A 22 -36.18 -19.21 -21.47
N PRO A 23 -37.49 -18.88 -21.51
CA PRO A 23 -37.93 -17.50 -21.41
C PRO A 23 -37.47 -16.90 -20.08
N SER A 24 -36.72 -15.80 -20.15
CA SER A 24 -36.17 -15.15 -18.96
C SER A 24 -37.30 -14.86 -17.95
N PRO A 25 -37.14 -15.27 -16.67
CA PRO A 25 -38.17 -15.05 -15.67
C PRO A 25 -38.45 -13.54 -15.53
N PRO A 26 -39.72 -13.11 -15.44
CA PRO A 26 -40.06 -11.70 -15.41
C PRO A 26 -39.41 -11.02 -14.20
N SER A 27 -38.63 -9.96 -14.46
CA SER A 27 -37.86 -9.19 -13.49
C SER A 27 -38.74 -8.40 -12.52
N THR A 28 -39.40 -9.14 -11.62
CA THR A 28 -40.35 -8.65 -10.61
C THR A 28 -39.70 -8.50 -9.23
N THR A 29 -38.37 -8.29 -9.19
CA THR A 29 -37.67 -7.92 -7.95
C THR A 29 -37.76 -6.41 -7.78
N ASP A 30 -38.86 -5.97 -7.17
CA ASP A 30 -39.13 -4.56 -6.89
C ASP A 30 -38.01 -3.96 -6.03
N LEU A 31 -37.50 -2.79 -6.43
CA LEU A 31 -36.36 -2.13 -5.79
C LEU A 31 -36.66 -1.80 -4.32
N ASP A 32 -37.90 -1.46 -4.00
CA ASP A 32 -38.37 -1.23 -2.63
C ASP A 32 -38.27 -2.49 -1.76
N GLN A 33 -38.40 -3.68 -2.34
CA GLN A 33 -38.27 -4.94 -1.62
C GLN A 33 -36.81 -5.18 -1.18
N LEU A 34 -35.83 -4.83 -2.03
CA LEU A 34 -34.40 -4.88 -1.71
C LEU A 34 -34.01 -3.83 -0.67
N ILE A 35 -34.47 -2.58 -0.82
CA ILE A 35 -34.23 -1.49 0.15
C ILE A 35 -34.78 -1.87 1.54
N ARG A 36 -35.99 -2.46 1.60
CA ARG A 36 -36.61 -2.90 2.86
C ARG A 36 -35.87 -4.05 3.53
N LEU A 37 -35.27 -4.96 2.76
CA LEU A 37 -34.43 -6.05 3.29
C LEU A 37 -33.08 -5.54 3.82
N GLY A 38 -32.43 -4.61 3.11
CA GLY A 38 -31.19 -3.96 3.56
C GLY A 38 -31.35 -3.23 4.89
N ARG A 39 -32.43 -2.45 5.03
CA ARG A 39 -32.71 -1.66 6.25
C ARG A 39 -32.92 -2.53 7.50
N ARG A 40 -33.48 -3.75 7.38
CA ARG A 40 -33.64 -4.67 8.53
C ARG A 40 -32.29 -5.22 9.05
N ARG A 41 -31.34 -5.54 8.18
CA ARG A 41 -30.00 -6.04 8.58
C ARG A 41 -29.20 -4.98 9.36
N LEU A 42 -29.30 -3.70 8.97
CA LEU A 42 -28.63 -2.60 9.66
C LEU A 42 -29.14 -2.34 11.08
N VAL A 43 -30.45 -2.49 11.33
CA VAL A 43 -31.03 -2.30 12.68
C VAL A 43 -30.61 -3.44 13.62
N ALA A 44 -30.60 -4.69 13.14
CA ALA A 44 -30.17 -5.84 13.94
C ALA A 44 -28.71 -5.71 14.42
N ARG A 45 -27.80 -5.24 13.56
CA ARG A 45 -26.38 -5.01 13.92
C ARG A 45 -26.19 -3.94 15.02
N ARG A 46 -27.09 -2.96 15.14
CA ARG A 46 -26.97 -1.89 16.16
C ARG A 46 -27.41 -2.31 17.57
N LEU A 47 -28.22 -3.36 17.73
CA LEU A 47 -28.64 -3.84 19.06
C LEU A 47 -27.59 -4.72 19.74
N VAL A 48 -26.75 -5.44 18.99
CA VAL A 48 -25.71 -6.32 19.56
C VAL A 48 -24.59 -5.51 20.24
N ALA A 49 -24.28 -4.31 19.74
CA ALA A 49 -23.23 -3.45 20.30
C ALA A 49 -23.55 -2.86 21.68
N ALA A 50 -24.83 -2.74 22.06
CA ALA A 50 -25.25 -2.05 23.27
C ALA A 50 -25.18 -2.91 24.56
N VAL A 51 -25.17 -4.24 24.43
CA VAL A 51 -25.26 -5.15 25.58
C VAL A 51 -23.89 -5.47 26.21
N GLY A 52 -22.81 -5.39 25.43
CA GLY A 52 -21.46 -5.77 25.91
C GLY A 52 -20.82 -4.82 26.93
N VAL A 53 -21.23 -3.56 26.97
CA VAL A 53 -20.53 -2.51 27.75
C VAL A 53 -20.85 -2.55 29.25
N LEU A 54 -22.02 -3.08 29.65
CA LEU A 54 -22.44 -3.10 31.06
C LEU A 54 -21.87 -4.27 31.89
N ALA A 55 -21.26 -5.27 31.25
CA ALA A 55 -20.68 -6.42 31.95
C ALA A 55 -19.27 -6.18 32.51
N ALA A 56 -18.52 -5.19 31.98
CA ALA A 56 -17.12 -5.00 32.31
C ALA A 56 -16.85 -4.18 33.60
N VAL A 57 -17.84 -3.45 34.12
CA VAL A 57 -17.64 -2.45 35.20
C VAL A 57 -17.78 -3.06 36.61
N ALA A 58 -18.27 -4.30 36.75
CA ALA A 58 -18.49 -4.96 38.04
C ALA A 58 -17.28 -5.75 38.58
N GLY A 59 -16.14 -5.78 37.85
CA GLY A 59 -15.10 -6.80 38.03
C GLY A 59 -13.76 -6.36 38.64
N ILE A 60 -13.64 -5.15 39.20
CA ILE A 60 -12.37 -4.66 39.79
C ILE A 60 -12.58 -4.28 41.25
N GLY A 61 -12.34 -5.25 42.14
CA GLY A 61 -12.39 -5.06 43.58
C GLY A 61 -11.36 -5.91 44.30
N ILE A 62 -10.59 -5.27 45.19
CA ILE A 62 -9.73 -5.84 46.24
C ILE A 62 -8.38 -6.44 45.75
N GLY A 63 -7.29 -5.78 46.14
CA GLY A 63 -5.91 -6.23 45.95
C GLY A 63 -4.91 -5.19 46.47
N ALA A 64 -4.83 -5.00 47.79
CA ALA A 64 -3.97 -4.00 48.44
C ALA A 64 -2.92 -4.63 49.38
N ALA A 65 -1.78 -3.94 49.52
CA ALA A 65 -0.56 -4.33 50.28
C ALA A 65 0.20 -5.55 49.70
N VAL A 66 1.54 -5.67 49.72
CA VAL A 66 2.69 -4.89 50.24
C VAL A 66 3.83 -4.98 49.18
N THR A 67 4.92 -4.20 49.12
CA THR A 67 5.58 -3.21 50.01
C THR A 67 5.83 -1.89 49.23
N GLY A 68 6.58 -0.84 49.58
CA GLY A 68 7.61 -0.55 50.61
C GLY A 68 8.91 -0.08 49.93
N GLY A 69 9.12 1.24 49.80
CA GLY A 69 10.28 1.79 49.06
C GLY A 69 10.25 3.31 48.85
N LEU A 70 10.46 4.09 49.91
CA LEU A 70 10.67 5.54 49.80
C LEU A 70 12.03 5.83 49.13
N ARG A 71 12.00 6.26 47.87
CA ARG A 71 13.09 7.00 47.23
C ARG A 71 12.55 8.30 46.63
N THR A 72 12.54 9.34 47.46
CA THR A 72 12.53 10.73 47.00
C THR A 72 13.90 11.03 46.40
N GLY A 73 14.06 10.81 45.10
CA GLY A 73 15.29 11.06 44.37
C GLY A 73 14.99 11.61 42.99
N GLU A 74 15.34 12.89 42.80
CA GLU A 74 15.41 13.64 41.55
C GLU A 74 14.21 13.63 40.60
N VAL A 75 13.74 14.84 40.26
CA VAL A 75 12.93 15.07 39.06
C VAL A 75 13.85 14.86 37.86
N GLY A 76 13.99 13.60 37.45
CA GLY A 76 14.79 13.22 36.29
C GLY A 76 14.32 13.98 35.07
N SER A 77 15.23 14.75 34.47
CA SER A 77 14.99 15.49 33.24
C SER A 77 14.23 14.64 32.23
N ALA A 78 13.15 15.18 31.67
CA ALA A 78 12.45 14.53 30.57
C ALA A 78 13.49 14.16 29.52
N VAL A 79 13.63 12.85 29.26
CA VAL A 79 14.56 12.32 28.27
C VAL A 79 14.16 12.94 26.93
N GLN A 80 14.93 13.93 26.48
CA GLN A 80 14.79 14.43 25.12
C GLN A 80 14.97 13.22 24.20
N PRO A 81 14.04 12.97 23.26
CA PRO A 81 14.22 11.89 22.30
C PRO A 81 15.50 12.20 21.52
N THR A 82 16.57 11.47 21.83
CA THR A 82 17.83 11.52 21.09
C THR A 82 17.46 11.40 19.62
N HIS A 83 17.81 12.42 18.82
CA HIS A 83 17.44 12.45 17.40
C HIS A 83 17.83 11.11 16.77
N GLY A 84 16.79 10.31 16.45
CA GLY A 84 16.97 8.94 15.99
C GLY A 84 17.84 8.94 14.75
N ALA A 85 18.73 7.96 14.65
CA ALA A 85 19.64 7.86 13.50
C ALA A 85 18.83 8.02 12.21
N SER A 86 19.11 9.07 11.44
CA SER A 86 18.53 9.23 10.11
C SER A 86 18.73 7.93 9.36
N LEU A 87 17.66 7.41 8.75
CA LEU A 87 17.74 6.25 7.88
C LEU A 87 18.76 6.57 6.79
N THR A 88 19.96 6.00 6.90
CA THR A 88 21.02 6.17 5.91
C THR A 88 20.64 5.37 4.67
N THR A 89 19.69 5.91 3.90
CA THR A 89 19.50 5.55 2.50
C THR A 89 20.85 5.59 1.82
N THR A 90 21.14 4.55 1.04
CA THR A 90 22.46 4.34 0.45
C THR A 90 22.89 5.57 -0.31
N THR A 91 24.00 6.16 0.12
CA THR A 91 24.53 7.42 -0.41
C THR A 91 24.72 7.35 -1.92
N SER A 92 23.86 8.05 -2.63
CA SER A 92 24.09 8.57 -3.97
C SER A 92 23.61 10.00 -3.92
N ASP A 93 24.51 10.97 -4.17
CA ASP A 93 24.28 12.42 -4.03
C ASP A 93 23.32 13.01 -5.09
N ALA A 94 22.37 12.18 -5.54
CA ALA A 94 21.32 12.50 -6.46
C ALA A 94 20.19 13.27 -5.76
N SER A 95 20.50 14.47 -5.24
CA SER A 95 19.49 15.39 -4.71
C SER A 95 18.35 15.58 -5.70
N LEU A 96 17.11 15.72 -5.23
CA LEU A 96 16.01 16.08 -6.13
C LEU A 96 16.30 17.41 -6.86
N PRO A 97 15.76 17.59 -8.07
CA PRO A 97 15.71 18.90 -8.72
C PRO A 97 15.05 19.97 -7.84
N THR A 98 15.43 21.23 -8.01
CA THR A 98 15.04 22.35 -7.11
C THR A 98 13.56 22.77 -7.18
N ASP A 99 12.80 22.21 -8.11
CA ASP A 99 11.35 22.37 -8.23
C ASP A 99 10.56 21.34 -7.39
N TRP A 100 11.24 20.41 -6.72
CA TRP A 100 10.66 19.60 -5.64
C TRP A 100 10.74 20.34 -4.30
N GLN A 101 9.60 20.60 -3.68
CA GLN A 101 9.51 21.42 -2.47
C GLN A 101 8.58 20.79 -1.43
N LYS A 102 8.88 20.93 -0.14
CA LYS A 102 7.92 20.58 0.92
C LYS A 102 6.73 21.55 0.85
N PRO A 103 5.48 21.07 0.86
CA PRO A 103 4.31 21.95 0.85
C PRO A 103 4.34 22.94 2.02
N THR A 104 4.07 24.23 1.74
CA THR A 104 4.17 25.29 2.75
C THR A 104 3.05 25.16 3.79
N GLY A 105 3.40 25.29 5.07
CA GLY A 105 2.43 25.27 6.17
C GLY A 105 2.00 23.88 6.65
N MET A 106 2.49 22.79 6.03
CA MET A 106 2.26 21.44 6.55
C MET A 106 3.07 21.19 7.83
N PRO A 107 2.45 20.73 8.93
CA PRO A 107 3.17 20.42 10.16
C PRO A 107 4.05 19.17 9.99
N THR A 108 4.95 18.94 10.95
CA THR A 108 5.54 17.61 11.17
C THR A 108 4.68 16.87 12.19
N GLU A 109 4.29 15.64 11.89
CA GLU A 109 3.51 14.79 12.80
C GLU A 109 4.38 14.32 13.97
N VAL A 110 3.78 14.25 15.16
CA VAL A 110 4.46 13.77 16.36
C VAL A 110 4.42 12.24 16.38
N PRO A 111 5.57 11.54 16.44
CA PRO A 111 5.57 10.09 16.50
C PRO A 111 4.85 9.57 17.74
N TYR A 112 3.89 8.66 17.56
CA TYR A 112 3.20 7.99 18.68
C TYR A 112 4.00 6.81 19.25
N GLY A 113 5.07 6.41 18.56
CA GLY A 113 5.92 5.30 18.95
C GLY A 113 7.10 5.14 18.00
N THR A 114 7.70 3.95 18.03
CA THR A 114 8.88 3.63 17.22
C THR A 114 8.74 2.22 16.69
N TRP A 115 8.97 2.07 15.39
CA TRP A 115 9.02 0.78 14.71
C TRP A 115 10.39 0.13 14.90
N SER A 116 10.38 -1.17 15.11
CA SER A 116 11.53 -2.06 14.98
C SER A 116 11.07 -3.36 14.33
N PRO A 117 11.98 -4.15 13.72
CA PRO A 117 11.68 -5.51 13.29
C PRO A 117 11.12 -6.34 14.45
N ALA A 118 10.23 -7.30 14.16
CA ALA A 118 9.70 -8.17 15.21
C ALA A 118 10.79 -9.12 15.74
N PRO A 119 10.82 -9.43 17.05
CA PRO A 119 11.86 -10.30 17.62
C PRO A 119 11.87 -11.69 16.97
N GLY A 120 13.01 -12.06 16.38
CA GLY A 120 13.21 -13.36 15.72
C GLY A 120 12.97 -13.36 14.21
N GLU A 121 12.45 -12.28 13.62
CA GLU A 121 12.38 -12.16 12.16
C GLU A 121 13.79 -11.96 11.57
N PRO A 122 14.13 -12.63 10.45
CA PRO A 122 15.43 -12.47 9.82
C PRO A 122 15.55 -11.09 9.19
N LEU A 123 16.69 -10.43 9.41
CA LEU A 123 17.08 -9.23 8.68
C LEU A 123 17.61 -9.60 7.28
N PRO A 124 17.49 -8.70 6.28
CA PRO A 124 18.22 -8.83 5.03
C PRO A 124 19.73 -9.02 5.28
N SER A 125 20.40 -9.77 4.42
CA SER A 125 21.85 -10.01 4.57
C SER A 125 22.63 -8.69 4.58
N GLY A 126 23.48 -8.51 5.60
CA GLY A 126 24.26 -7.28 5.81
C GLY A 126 23.47 -6.07 6.33
N ALA A 127 22.15 -6.16 6.52
CA ALA A 127 21.36 -5.08 7.10
C ALA A 127 21.58 -4.96 8.62
N THR A 128 21.62 -3.72 9.11
CA THR A 128 21.46 -3.42 10.54
C THR A 128 19.97 -3.20 10.84
N ALA A 129 19.52 -3.61 12.03
CA ALA A 129 18.17 -3.35 12.50
C ALA A 129 17.88 -1.83 12.51
N MET A 130 16.90 -1.41 11.72
CA MET A 130 16.47 -0.02 11.62
C MET A 130 15.41 0.29 12.68
N VAL A 131 15.47 1.51 13.18
CA VAL A 131 14.58 2.05 14.20
C VAL A 131 13.99 3.32 13.61
N ALA A 132 12.67 3.36 13.38
CA ALA A 132 12.01 4.44 12.67
C ALA A 132 10.83 5.01 13.48
N PRO A 133 10.54 6.32 13.43
CA PRO A 133 9.38 6.88 14.11
C PRO A 133 8.08 6.37 13.48
N LEU A 134 7.10 6.02 14.33
CA LEU A 134 5.74 5.66 13.89
C LEU A 134 4.82 6.87 13.99
N CYS A 135 4.31 7.32 12.85
CA CYS A 135 3.24 8.33 12.78
C CYS A 135 1.94 7.70 12.26
N LYS A 136 0.82 8.31 12.63
CA LYS A 136 -0.50 7.78 12.30
C LYS A 136 -0.77 8.01 10.81
N ALA A 137 -1.03 6.94 10.06
CA ALA A 137 -1.57 7.07 8.72
C ALA A 137 -2.94 7.77 8.78
N THR A 138 -3.14 8.80 7.96
CA THR A 138 -4.47 9.35 7.71
C THR A 138 -5.29 8.34 6.93
N ASP A 139 -6.60 8.29 7.18
CA ASP A 139 -7.53 7.57 6.31
C ASP A 139 -7.38 8.08 4.86
N ASP A 140 -7.64 7.23 3.88
CA ASP A 140 -7.48 7.54 2.45
C ASP A 140 -8.84 7.64 1.73
N PRO A 141 -9.70 8.64 2.04
CA PRO A 141 -11.03 8.75 1.43
C PRO A 141 -10.97 9.22 -0.04
N THR A 142 -9.80 9.63 -0.54
CA THR A 142 -9.62 10.26 -1.86
C THR A 142 -8.92 9.39 -2.88
N PHE A 143 -8.46 8.17 -2.54
CA PHE A 143 -7.88 7.20 -3.47
C PHE A 143 -8.77 5.95 -3.59
N GLU A 144 -9.70 5.96 -4.55
CA GLU A 144 -10.57 4.83 -4.85
C GLU A 144 -9.84 3.85 -5.79
N ALA A 145 -9.07 2.91 -5.21
CA ALA A 145 -8.22 1.95 -5.95
C ALA A 145 -8.93 0.65 -6.37
N ALA A 146 -10.14 0.40 -5.89
CA ALA A 146 -10.85 -0.85 -6.14
C ALA A 146 -11.33 -0.93 -7.59
N GLY A 147 -10.92 -1.99 -8.31
CA GLY A 147 -11.32 -2.22 -9.71
C GLY A 147 -10.71 -1.27 -10.75
N VAL A 148 -9.72 -0.44 -10.39
CA VAL A 148 -9.03 0.46 -11.34
C VAL A 148 -7.74 -0.20 -11.82
N GLU A 149 -7.72 -0.65 -13.08
CA GLU A 149 -6.52 -1.24 -13.67
C GLU A 149 -5.51 -0.18 -14.14
N VAL A 150 -4.22 -0.50 -14.01
CA VAL A 150 -3.14 0.30 -14.62
C VAL A 150 -3.17 0.10 -16.14
N SER A 151 -3.33 1.19 -16.91
CA SER A 151 -3.43 1.13 -18.37
C SER A 151 -2.16 0.53 -19.02
N PRO A 152 -2.27 -0.12 -20.19
CA PRO A 152 -1.10 -0.65 -20.90
C PRO A 152 0.00 0.39 -21.15
N GLN A 153 -0.39 1.64 -21.43
CA GLN A 153 0.50 2.78 -21.66
C GLN A 153 1.30 3.12 -20.38
N VAL A 154 0.63 3.20 -19.22
CA VAL A 154 1.31 3.46 -17.94
C VAL A 154 2.22 2.29 -17.56
N ARG A 155 1.77 1.03 -17.76
CA ARG A 155 2.62 -0.16 -17.50
C ARG A 155 3.89 -0.14 -18.35
N GLN A 156 3.77 0.19 -19.64
CA GLN A 156 4.91 0.30 -20.55
C GLN A 156 5.86 1.43 -20.14
N ALA A 157 5.32 2.62 -19.83
CA ALA A 157 6.12 3.76 -19.38
C ALA A 157 6.90 3.49 -18.08
N VAL A 158 6.33 2.72 -17.14
CA VAL A 158 7.07 2.26 -15.94
C VAL A 158 8.24 1.37 -16.34
N VAL A 159 8.04 0.33 -17.17
CA VAL A 159 9.11 -0.59 -17.58
C VAL A 159 10.23 0.17 -18.32
N GLU A 160 9.87 1.05 -19.26
CA GLU A 160 10.82 1.87 -20.01
C GLU A 160 11.61 2.82 -19.10
N ALA A 161 10.92 3.54 -18.20
CA ALA A 161 11.58 4.46 -17.28
C ALA A 161 12.46 3.74 -16.26
N VAL A 162 12.06 2.57 -15.74
CA VAL A 162 12.91 1.73 -14.87
C VAL A 162 14.15 1.27 -15.64
N THR A 163 14.01 0.82 -16.88
CA THR A 163 15.13 0.41 -17.73
C THR A 163 16.12 1.55 -17.99
N LEU A 164 15.63 2.76 -18.25
CA LEU A 164 16.45 3.94 -18.49
C LEU A 164 17.14 4.45 -17.22
N THR A 165 16.42 4.45 -16.09
CA THR A 165 16.94 4.99 -14.81
C THR A 165 17.85 4.03 -14.08
N ALA A 166 17.74 2.72 -14.29
CA ALA A 166 18.53 1.67 -13.63
C ALA A 166 19.51 0.92 -14.57
N PRO A 167 20.42 1.58 -15.30
CA PRO A 167 21.24 0.97 -16.36
C PRO A 167 22.30 -0.04 -15.87
N ARG A 168 22.34 -0.34 -14.56
CA ARG A 168 23.22 -1.34 -13.93
C ARG A 168 22.44 -2.53 -13.34
N ALA A 169 21.12 -2.52 -13.44
CA ALA A 169 20.23 -3.57 -12.98
C ALA A 169 19.64 -4.33 -14.17
N GLU A 170 19.33 -5.60 -13.96
CA GLU A 170 18.43 -6.36 -14.81
C GLU A 170 16.98 -5.99 -14.44
N VAL A 171 16.18 -5.63 -15.44
CA VAL A 171 14.79 -5.22 -15.28
C VAL A 171 13.88 -6.33 -15.77
N GLY A 172 13.05 -6.85 -14.87
CA GLY A 172 12.10 -7.92 -15.16
C GLY A 172 10.91 -7.47 -16.00
N GLN A 173 10.09 -8.43 -16.44
CA GLN A 173 8.81 -8.11 -17.08
C GLN A 173 7.81 -7.57 -16.05
N ALA A 174 6.88 -6.73 -16.51
CA ALA A 174 5.76 -6.26 -15.70
C ALA A 174 4.76 -7.40 -15.45
N VAL A 175 4.57 -7.78 -14.18
CA VAL A 175 3.62 -8.81 -13.74
C VAL A 175 2.51 -8.17 -12.93
N SER A 176 1.25 -8.47 -13.27
CA SER A 176 0.11 -8.08 -12.43
C SER A 176 0.00 -9.02 -11.23
N VAL A 177 0.24 -8.48 -10.03
CA VAL A 177 0.02 -9.17 -8.76
C VAL A 177 -1.27 -8.69 -8.09
N VAL A 178 -2.05 -9.63 -7.60
CA VAL A 178 -3.23 -9.35 -6.76
C VAL A 178 -2.76 -9.33 -5.32
N GLY A 179 -2.62 -8.14 -4.76
CA GLY A 179 -2.21 -7.94 -3.37
C GLY A 179 -3.39 -7.97 -2.41
N GLU A 180 -3.15 -8.44 -1.19
CA GLU A 180 -4.00 -8.07 -0.05
C GLU A 180 -3.90 -6.56 0.17
N ALA A 181 -5.00 -5.85 0.00
CA ALA A 181 -5.09 -4.43 0.32
C ALA A 181 -4.94 -4.25 1.85
N GLY A 182 -3.71 -4.00 2.31
CA GLY A 182 -3.41 -3.77 3.74
C GLY A 182 -2.12 -4.38 4.31
N GLN A 183 -1.22 -4.96 3.50
CA GLN A 183 -0.03 -5.69 4.00
C GLN A 183 1.02 -4.88 4.82
N ASP A 184 0.80 -3.60 5.07
CA ASP A 184 1.53 -2.80 6.08
C ASP A 184 1.07 -3.11 7.54
N GLY A 185 0.75 -4.38 7.83
CA GLY A 185 0.36 -4.86 9.15
C GLY A 185 -1.08 -4.56 9.59
N GLN A 186 -1.96 -4.14 8.67
CA GLN A 186 -3.39 -4.03 8.96
C GLN A 186 -4.06 -5.40 8.87
N ALA A 187 -5.05 -5.65 9.73
CA ALA A 187 -5.70 -6.95 9.83
C ALA A 187 -6.33 -7.35 8.48
N ALA A 188 -6.30 -8.66 8.17
CA ALA A 188 -6.84 -9.21 6.93
C ALA A 188 -8.22 -8.63 6.62
N ALA A 189 -8.37 -8.09 5.41
CA ALA A 189 -9.64 -7.53 4.96
C ALA A 189 -10.73 -8.62 5.05
N PRO A 190 -11.97 -8.28 5.43
CA PRO A 190 -13.06 -9.26 5.49
C PRO A 190 -13.27 -9.90 4.12
N GLU A 191 -13.76 -11.15 4.08
CA GLU A 191 -13.99 -11.89 2.81
C GLU A 191 -14.94 -11.15 1.84
N ASP A 192 -15.82 -10.28 2.37
CA ASP A 192 -16.72 -9.40 1.61
C ASP A 192 -16.08 -8.07 1.14
N ALA A 193 -14.76 -7.87 1.32
CA ALA A 193 -14.07 -6.63 0.94
C ALA A 193 -14.10 -6.41 -0.59
N PRO A 194 -14.16 -5.15 -1.05
CA PRO A 194 -14.20 -4.84 -2.49
C PRO A 194 -12.96 -5.38 -3.22
N THR A 195 -13.17 -5.68 -4.50
CA THR A 195 -12.22 -6.32 -5.43
C THR A 195 -10.78 -5.89 -5.20
N ALA A 196 -9.91 -6.86 -4.92
CA ALA A 196 -8.50 -6.64 -4.62
C ALA A 196 -7.81 -5.77 -5.68
N THR A 197 -7.00 -4.81 -5.23
CA THR A 197 -6.32 -3.86 -6.12
C THR A 197 -5.25 -4.56 -6.94
N ALA A 198 -5.46 -4.63 -8.26
CA ALA A 198 -4.45 -5.08 -9.20
C ALA A 198 -3.25 -4.13 -9.16
N THR A 199 -2.09 -4.65 -8.83
CA THR A 199 -0.82 -3.91 -8.78
C THR A 199 0.10 -4.48 -9.84
N THR A 200 0.68 -3.66 -10.70
CA THR A 200 1.72 -4.12 -11.64
C THR A 200 3.08 -4.00 -10.95
N LEU A 201 3.85 -5.07 -10.91
CA LEU A 201 5.17 -5.16 -10.29
C LEU A 201 6.24 -5.43 -11.36
N VAL A 202 7.35 -4.72 -11.28
CA VAL A 202 8.53 -4.83 -12.15
C VAL A 202 9.73 -5.11 -11.27
N ASP A 203 10.36 -6.27 -11.39
CA ASP A 203 11.56 -6.60 -10.63
C ASP A 203 12.77 -5.79 -11.13
N VAL A 204 13.63 -5.40 -10.20
CA VAL A 204 14.89 -4.69 -10.45
C VAL A 204 15.99 -5.42 -9.69
N THR A 205 16.84 -6.14 -10.41
CA THR A 205 17.88 -7.00 -9.84
C THR A 205 19.27 -6.45 -10.11
N ASP A 206 20.04 -6.22 -9.06
CA ASP A 206 21.45 -5.83 -9.16
C ASP A 206 22.35 -6.71 -8.27
N ARG A 207 23.63 -6.34 -8.14
CA ARG A 207 24.62 -7.06 -7.33
C ARG A 207 24.26 -7.21 -5.84
N ASP A 208 23.36 -6.36 -5.34
CA ASP A 208 22.92 -6.34 -3.93
C ASP A 208 21.56 -7.04 -3.76
N GLY A 209 20.98 -7.61 -4.84
CA GLY A 209 19.78 -8.47 -4.83
C GLY A 209 18.61 -7.92 -5.66
N THR A 210 17.48 -8.62 -5.64
CA THR A 210 16.23 -8.20 -6.29
C THR A 210 15.42 -7.29 -5.36
N GLY A 211 15.08 -6.10 -5.86
CA GLY A 211 13.96 -5.29 -5.36
C GLY A 211 12.88 -5.18 -6.44
N SER A 212 11.89 -4.31 -6.24
CA SER A 212 10.87 -4.07 -7.27
C SER A 212 10.39 -2.62 -7.31
N VAL A 213 9.79 -2.27 -8.45
CA VAL A 213 8.93 -1.10 -8.63
C VAL A 213 7.51 -1.60 -8.81
N SER A 214 6.58 -1.15 -7.98
CA SER A 214 5.16 -1.39 -8.13
C SER A 214 4.45 -0.14 -8.64
N VAL A 215 3.39 -0.33 -9.41
CA VAL A 215 2.44 0.72 -9.79
C VAL A 215 1.01 0.23 -9.58
N ARG A 216 0.19 1.07 -8.95
CA ARG A 216 -1.27 0.88 -8.84
C ARG A 216 -2.00 2.15 -9.28
N ALA A 217 -3.19 1.97 -9.84
CA ALA A 217 -4.07 3.05 -10.24
C ALA A 217 -5.25 3.18 -9.28
N GLY A 218 -5.88 4.35 -9.29
CA GLY A 218 -7.09 4.66 -8.55
C GLY A 218 -7.75 5.91 -9.11
N LEU A 219 -8.91 6.26 -8.55
CA LEU A 219 -9.64 7.47 -8.89
C LEU A 219 -9.63 8.46 -7.73
N THR A 220 -9.63 9.74 -8.06
CA THR A 220 -9.89 10.84 -7.11
C THR A 220 -10.90 11.82 -7.68
N ARG A 221 -11.74 12.39 -6.80
CA ARG A 221 -12.73 13.43 -7.15
C ARG A 221 -12.30 14.83 -6.71
N ALA A 222 -11.23 14.92 -5.94
CA ALA A 222 -10.61 16.18 -5.54
C ALA A 222 -9.71 16.70 -6.66
N ARG A 223 -9.41 18.00 -6.65
CA ARG A 223 -8.40 18.57 -7.54
C ARG A 223 -7.00 18.03 -7.17
N PRO A 224 -6.02 17.97 -8.10
CA PRO A 224 -4.71 17.38 -7.85
C PRO A 224 -4.01 17.84 -6.56
N GLU A 225 -3.98 19.15 -6.28
CA GLU A 225 -3.36 19.70 -5.05
C GLU A 225 -4.15 19.33 -3.79
N GLU A 226 -5.48 19.33 -3.88
CA GLU A 226 -6.41 19.03 -2.79
C GLU A 226 -6.37 17.54 -2.40
N ALA A 227 -6.26 16.64 -3.40
CA ALA A 227 -6.00 15.22 -3.18
C ALA A 227 -4.62 14.99 -2.52
N ALA A 228 -3.60 15.71 -2.98
CA ALA A 228 -2.26 15.64 -2.43
C ALA A 228 -2.19 16.15 -0.98
N ASP A 229 -2.90 17.22 -0.65
CA ASP A 229 -3.00 17.77 0.71
C ASP A 229 -3.76 16.81 1.64
N ALA A 230 -4.89 16.25 1.19
CA ALA A 230 -5.67 15.27 1.96
C ALA A 230 -4.88 14.00 2.30
N GLN A 231 -3.89 13.64 1.47
CA GLN A 231 -3.08 12.44 1.61
C GLN A 231 -1.66 12.69 2.13
N VAL A 232 -1.36 13.88 2.64
CA VAL A 232 -0.01 14.29 3.09
C VAL A 232 0.63 13.33 4.11
N PHE A 233 -0.17 12.63 4.93
CA PHE A 233 0.28 11.59 5.87
C PHE A 233 -0.36 10.21 5.61
N VAL A 234 -0.85 9.94 4.40
CA VAL A 234 -1.54 8.67 4.07
C VAL A 234 -0.63 7.45 4.22
N GLN A 235 0.67 7.65 4.00
CA GLN A 235 1.67 6.61 4.18
C GLN A 235 2.04 6.43 5.66
N GLY A 236 1.52 7.19 6.63
CA GLY A 236 2.00 7.13 8.03
C GLY A 236 3.44 7.62 8.21
N ASN A 237 3.87 8.51 7.32
CA ASN A 237 5.09 9.31 7.41
C ASN A 237 4.96 10.39 8.50
N CYS A 238 6.08 10.77 9.13
CA CYS A 238 6.11 11.85 10.13
C CYS A 238 6.43 13.22 9.54
N GLU A 239 7.35 13.27 8.58
CA GLU A 239 7.62 14.48 7.81
C GLU A 239 6.67 14.57 6.61
N PRO A 240 6.22 15.78 6.23
CA PRO A 240 5.45 15.96 5.01
C PRO A 240 6.30 15.59 3.78
N PRO A 241 5.69 14.95 2.76
CA PRO A 241 6.34 14.59 1.51
C PRO A 241 6.82 15.84 0.75
N VAL A 242 7.74 15.63 -0.19
CA VAL A 242 8.11 16.67 -1.18
C VAL A 242 7.20 16.58 -2.40
N ARG A 243 6.84 17.74 -2.96
CA ARG A 243 5.88 17.87 -4.04
C ARG A 243 6.48 18.60 -5.24
N ARG A 244 6.05 18.20 -6.44
CA ARG A 244 6.27 18.91 -7.71
C ARG A 244 4.93 19.05 -8.42
N VAL A 245 4.68 20.20 -9.05
CA VAL A 245 3.52 20.41 -9.93
C VAL A 245 4.05 20.55 -11.36
N LEU A 246 3.46 19.82 -12.30
CA LEU A 246 3.82 19.90 -13.72
C LEU A 246 2.96 20.92 -14.47
N ASP A 247 3.42 21.36 -15.65
CA ASP A 247 2.74 22.34 -16.50
C ASP A 247 1.31 21.91 -16.92
N ASN A 248 1.03 20.60 -16.94
CA ASN A 248 -0.31 20.07 -17.22
C ASN A 248 -1.24 20.08 -15.99
N GLY A 249 -0.78 20.53 -14.82
CA GLY A 249 -1.53 20.53 -13.56
C GLY A 249 -1.50 19.21 -12.79
N THR A 250 -0.76 18.20 -13.26
CA THR A 250 -0.53 16.97 -12.48
C THR A 250 0.38 17.25 -11.30
N VAL A 251 0.00 16.74 -10.12
CA VAL A 251 0.77 16.88 -8.88
C VAL A 251 1.46 15.56 -8.57
N LEU A 252 2.78 15.60 -8.37
CA LEU A 252 3.59 14.49 -7.90
C LEU A 252 3.95 14.72 -6.44
N GLN A 253 3.75 13.71 -5.60
CA GLN A 253 4.00 13.75 -4.16
C GLN A 253 4.84 12.54 -3.73
N LEU A 254 6.11 12.80 -3.39
CA LEU A 254 7.11 11.80 -3.06
C LEU A 254 7.30 11.73 -1.55
N TYR A 255 6.96 10.58 -0.98
CA TYR A 255 6.99 10.31 0.46
C TYR A 255 8.40 9.89 0.90
N PRO A 256 8.76 10.13 2.17
CA PRO A 256 10.01 9.62 2.72
C PRO A 256 10.00 8.08 2.77
N VAL A 257 11.18 7.48 2.80
CA VAL A 257 11.34 6.02 2.97
C VAL A 257 10.71 5.59 4.30
N ARG A 258 9.93 4.51 4.26
CA ARG A 258 9.34 3.87 5.44
C ARG A 258 9.81 2.44 5.61
N THR A 259 9.87 2.03 6.87
CA THR A 259 10.05 0.64 7.30
C THR A 259 8.70 0.03 7.67
N SER A 260 8.37 -1.15 7.16
CA SER A 260 7.20 -1.93 7.60
C SER A 260 7.53 -3.42 7.79
N GLY A 261 6.75 -4.07 8.66
CA GLY A 261 6.95 -5.47 9.09
C GLY A 261 6.44 -6.52 8.09
N PRO A 262 6.51 -7.83 8.43
CA PRO A 262 7.15 -8.38 9.63
C PRO A 262 8.69 -8.30 9.58
N TYR A 263 9.28 -8.51 8.40
CA TYR A 263 10.70 -8.29 8.11
C TYR A 263 11.06 -6.80 8.12
N GLN A 264 12.34 -6.46 7.94
CA GLN A 264 12.74 -5.08 7.66
C GLN A 264 12.55 -4.72 6.19
N SER A 265 11.32 -4.40 5.81
CA SER A 265 11.02 -3.98 4.44
C SER A 265 11.00 -2.46 4.32
N LEU A 266 11.71 -1.97 3.31
CA LEU A 266 11.82 -0.57 2.94
C LEU A 266 10.91 -0.31 1.76
N THR A 267 10.11 0.74 1.86
CA THR A 267 9.26 1.25 0.78
C THR A 267 9.46 2.76 0.65
N GLN A 268 9.64 3.25 -0.58
CA GLN A 268 9.45 4.68 -0.90
C GLN A 268 8.35 4.79 -1.95
N ALA A 269 7.36 5.66 -1.71
CA ALA A 269 6.21 5.83 -2.60
C ALA A 269 6.19 7.23 -3.21
N LEU A 270 5.74 7.32 -4.46
CA LEU A 270 5.42 8.54 -5.18
C LEU A 270 3.97 8.43 -5.63
N ARG A 271 3.10 9.34 -5.17
CA ARG A 271 1.74 9.46 -5.68
C ARG A 271 1.64 10.54 -6.74
N LEU A 272 0.78 10.29 -7.73
CA LEU A 272 0.44 11.21 -8.81
C LEU A 272 -1.06 11.48 -8.77
N TYR A 273 -1.46 12.72 -9.00
CA TYR A 273 -2.86 13.11 -9.14
C TYR A 273 -3.00 13.94 -10.41
N THR A 274 -3.77 13.45 -11.39
CA THR A 274 -3.95 14.13 -12.67
C THR A 274 -5.22 14.98 -12.67
N PRO A 275 -5.30 16.06 -13.47
CA PRO A 275 -6.54 16.85 -13.61
C PRO A 275 -7.74 16.05 -14.15
N ALA A 276 -7.49 14.89 -14.78
CA ALA A 276 -8.53 13.99 -15.27
C ALA A 276 -9.19 13.16 -14.16
N GLY A 277 -8.75 13.29 -12.90
CA GLY A 277 -9.26 12.52 -11.77
C GLY A 277 -8.63 11.13 -11.63
N MET A 278 -7.60 10.80 -12.42
CA MET A 278 -6.80 9.61 -12.20
C MET A 278 -5.79 9.88 -11.08
N ALA A 279 -5.58 8.88 -10.24
CA ALA A 279 -4.50 8.86 -9.26
C ALA A 279 -3.66 7.60 -9.46
N TYR A 280 -2.35 7.71 -9.24
CA TYR A 280 -1.43 6.58 -9.32
C TYR A 280 -0.53 6.59 -8.10
N GLU A 281 -0.10 5.41 -7.67
CA GLU A 281 1.01 5.26 -6.73
C GLU A 281 2.07 4.39 -7.38
N VAL A 282 3.27 4.94 -7.54
CA VAL A 282 4.48 4.23 -7.95
C VAL A 282 5.33 4.07 -6.70
N ALA A 283 5.64 2.84 -6.29
CA ALA A 283 6.44 2.59 -5.11
C ALA A 283 7.64 1.70 -5.43
N VAL A 284 8.75 1.92 -4.74
CA VAL A 284 9.95 1.09 -4.82
C VAL A 284 10.10 0.31 -3.52
N HIS A 285 10.45 -0.97 -3.63
CA HIS A 285 10.53 -1.89 -2.52
C HIS A 285 11.89 -2.61 -2.49
N ASN A 286 12.41 -2.89 -1.29
CA ASN A 286 13.61 -3.72 -1.10
C ASN A 286 13.36 -5.24 -1.23
N TRP A 287 12.27 -5.63 -1.88
CA TRP A 287 11.89 -7.02 -2.15
C TRP A 287 11.25 -7.08 -3.53
N GLY A 288 11.31 -8.24 -4.18
CA GLY A 288 10.70 -8.47 -5.50
C GLY A 288 9.90 -9.77 -5.56
N SER A 289 9.57 -10.22 -6.78
CA SER A 289 8.82 -11.47 -6.97
C SER A 289 9.48 -12.72 -6.36
N PRO A 290 10.82 -12.88 -6.27
CA PRO A 290 11.43 -14.02 -5.59
C PRO A 290 11.16 -14.07 -4.08
N ASP A 291 10.82 -12.93 -3.46
CA ASP A 291 10.50 -12.84 -2.04
C ASP A 291 9.01 -13.12 -1.74
N LEU A 292 8.21 -13.41 -2.77
CA LEU A 292 6.78 -13.65 -2.68
C LEU A 292 6.43 -15.12 -2.97
N TYR A 293 5.69 -15.74 -2.06
CA TYR A 293 5.00 -17.00 -2.34
C TYR A 293 3.67 -16.71 -3.03
N GLN A 294 3.58 -17.09 -4.31
CA GLN A 294 2.34 -17.08 -5.08
C GLN A 294 1.63 -18.44 -4.92
N ALA A 295 0.59 -18.48 -4.10
CA ALA A 295 -0.09 -19.73 -3.75
C ALA A 295 -0.93 -20.32 -4.90
N ARG A 296 -1.53 -19.43 -5.73
CA ARG A 296 -2.28 -19.67 -6.98
C ARG A 296 -2.73 -18.31 -7.53
N GLU A 297 -3.15 -18.28 -8.79
CA GLU A 297 -3.87 -17.13 -9.37
C GLU A 297 -5.10 -16.76 -8.50
N GLY A 298 -5.32 -15.46 -8.28
CA GLY A 298 -6.38 -14.95 -7.41
C GLY A 298 -6.16 -15.09 -5.90
N VAL A 299 -5.09 -15.78 -5.45
CA VAL A 299 -4.74 -15.83 -4.02
C VAL A 299 -3.72 -14.74 -3.71
N PRO A 300 -3.89 -13.95 -2.63
CA PRO A 300 -2.94 -12.93 -2.22
C PRO A 300 -1.51 -13.47 -2.09
N SER A 301 -0.55 -12.73 -2.65
CA SER A 301 0.87 -13.07 -2.50
C SER A 301 1.32 -12.84 -1.05
N LYS A 302 2.11 -13.78 -0.50
CA LYS A 302 2.65 -13.69 0.86
C LYS A 302 4.17 -13.50 0.81
N ARG A 303 4.72 -12.50 1.52
CA ARG A 303 6.17 -12.33 1.65
C ARG A 303 6.79 -13.49 2.46
N VAL A 304 7.81 -14.15 1.92
CA VAL A 304 8.50 -15.33 2.49
C VAL A 304 10.01 -15.14 2.69
N SER A 305 10.54 -13.99 2.31
CA SER A 305 11.95 -13.62 2.45
C SER A 305 12.06 -12.15 2.89
N PRO A 306 13.14 -11.76 3.60
CA PRO A 306 13.37 -10.37 3.99
C PRO A 306 13.73 -9.43 2.81
N GLY A 307 14.08 -9.96 1.64
CA GLY A 307 14.57 -9.18 0.51
C GLY A 307 16.02 -8.67 0.67
N ARG A 308 16.36 -7.60 -0.03
CA ARG A 308 17.68 -6.94 0.00
C ARG A 308 17.76 -5.82 1.04
N ALA A 309 18.97 -5.43 1.43
CA ALA A 309 19.17 -4.47 2.53
C ALA A 309 18.79 -3.01 2.22
N THR A 310 18.61 -2.65 0.95
CA THR A 310 18.44 -1.26 0.48
C THR A 310 17.35 -1.16 -0.60
N LEU A 311 16.88 0.03 -0.94
CA LEU A 311 15.98 0.22 -2.09
C LEU A 311 16.75 0.01 -3.41
N PRO A 312 16.12 -0.55 -4.47
CA PRO A 312 16.78 -0.80 -5.76
C PRO A 312 17.02 0.49 -6.55
N LEU A 313 16.26 1.54 -6.23
CA LEU A 313 16.32 2.85 -6.87
C LEU A 313 16.48 3.95 -5.82
N THR A 314 17.12 5.04 -6.23
CA THR A 314 17.23 6.30 -5.48
C THR A 314 15.97 7.14 -5.61
N GLU A 315 15.82 8.10 -4.70
CA GLU A 315 14.73 9.08 -4.70
C GLU A 315 14.58 9.83 -6.06
N ARG A 316 15.70 10.22 -6.68
CA ARG A 316 15.71 10.86 -8.00
C ARG A 316 15.22 9.93 -9.11
N GLN A 317 15.66 8.67 -9.13
CA GLN A 317 15.22 7.69 -10.13
C GLN A 317 13.71 7.41 -10.01
N LEU A 318 13.17 7.34 -8.79
CA LEU A 318 11.71 7.25 -8.57
C LEU A 318 10.99 8.52 -9.05
N ALA A 319 11.53 9.71 -8.78
CA ALA A 319 10.97 10.97 -9.30
C ALA A 319 10.96 11.05 -10.85
N GLU A 320 11.99 10.49 -11.50
CA GLU A 320 12.08 10.38 -12.96
C GLU A 320 11.04 9.39 -13.52
N ILE A 321 10.87 8.21 -12.89
CA ILE A 321 9.81 7.25 -13.26
C ILE A 321 8.42 7.87 -13.06
N GLY A 322 8.17 8.55 -11.94
CA GLY A 322 6.92 9.27 -11.71
C GLY A 322 6.65 10.34 -12.78
N THR A 323 7.68 11.06 -13.23
CA THR A 323 7.54 12.04 -14.32
C THR A 323 7.22 11.36 -15.66
N ALA A 324 7.79 10.19 -15.95
CA ALA A 324 7.45 9.41 -17.15
C ALA A 324 6.01 8.87 -17.13
N VAL A 325 5.53 8.38 -15.97
CA VAL A 325 4.13 7.98 -15.79
C VAL A 325 3.19 9.17 -15.98
N ALA A 326 3.52 10.33 -15.41
CA ALA A 326 2.73 11.56 -15.53
C ALA A 326 2.55 12.06 -16.98
N ALA A 327 3.42 11.64 -17.91
CA ALA A 327 3.38 12.05 -19.31
C ALA A 327 2.42 11.20 -20.17
N VAL A 328 1.97 10.05 -19.67
CA VAL A 328 1.09 9.10 -20.39
C VAL A 328 -0.22 8.79 -19.65
N ALA A 329 -0.48 9.51 -18.55
CA ALA A 329 -1.60 9.35 -17.62
C ALA A 329 -2.69 10.43 -17.82
#